data_AF-A0A2K8U8I2-F1
#
_entry.id   AF-A0A2K8U8I2-F1
#
_cell.length_a   1.000
_cell.length_b   1.000
_cell.length_c   1.000
_cell.angle_alpha   90.00
_cell.angle_beta   90.00
_cell.angle_gamma   90.00
#
_symmetry.space_group_name_H-M   'P 1'
#
loop_
_entity.id
_entity.type
_entity.pdbx_description
1 polymer ?
#
loop_
_entity_poly.entity_id
_entity_poly.type
_entity_poly.pdbx_seq_one_letter_code
_entity_poly.pdbx_strand_id
1 'polypeptide(L)'
;MALMTRLARLVRADLNAVLDRLEAPELVLAQAVREMEQALDQERRGLAALDRELARLALRDTALAEEEEGTTAALAEGLQEGREALARPLIRRRLETGRRRAALKTRRAEHAGERGRLAAQLESRAARLADLRARAALYLDDTEQAPAAGAADEGWGPAWSGADPAVSDAEVELELLRLRRQGGGS
;
A
#
# COMPACT_ATOMS: atom_id res chain seq x y z
N MET A 1 -20.16 0.25 -1.16
CA MET A 1 -19.16 0.52 -2.21
C MET A 1 -18.73 -0.80 -2.87
N ALA A 2 -19.56 -1.36 -3.75
CA ALA A 2 -19.41 -2.74 -4.27
C ALA A 2 -18.93 -2.83 -5.73
N LEU A 3 -18.83 -1.71 -6.45
CA LEU A 3 -18.35 -1.69 -7.84
C LEU A 3 -16.83 -1.90 -7.92
N MET A 4 -16.07 -1.32 -6.98
CA MET A 4 -14.60 -1.34 -6.95
C MET A 4 -13.99 -2.75 -6.74
N THR A 5 -14.58 -3.56 -5.87
CA THR A 5 -14.13 -4.95 -5.64
C THR A 5 -14.56 -5.93 -6.74
N ARG A 6 -15.53 -5.54 -7.57
CA ARG A 6 -15.90 -6.30 -8.78
C ARG A 6 -14.96 -5.95 -9.93
N LEU A 7 -14.73 -4.67 -10.20
CA LEU A 7 -13.85 -4.23 -11.28
C LEU A 7 -12.40 -4.69 -11.07
N ALA A 8 -11.86 -4.55 -9.84
CA ALA A 8 -10.50 -5.00 -9.52
C ALA A 8 -10.29 -6.53 -9.59
N ARG A 9 -11.37 -7.33 -9.50
CA ARG A 9 -11.31 -8.79 -9.76
C ARG A 9 -11.43 -9.13 -11.24
N LEU A 10 -12.15 -8.31 -12.01
CA LEU A 10 -12.42 -8.50 -13.43
C LEU A 10 -11.21 -8.20 -14.33
N VAL A 11 -10.31 -7.33 -13.86
CA VAL A 11 -9.08 -6.91 -14.55
C VAL A 11 -8.10 -8.05 -14.85
N ARG A 12 -8.27 -9.23 -14.25
CA ARG A 12 -7.30 -10.32 -14.38
C ARG A 12 -7.44 -11.15 -15.68
N ALA A 13 -8.54 -11.01 -16.43
CA ALA A 13 -8.74 -11.75 -17.69
C ALA A 13 -9.70 -11.09 -18.71
N ASP A 14 -10.69 -10.30 -18.28
CA ASP A 14 -11.83 -9.91 -19.14
C ASP A 14 -12.02 -8.39 -19.32
N LEU A 15 -10.95 -7.58 -19.17
CA LEU A 15 -11.05 -6.12 -19.27
C LEU A 15 -11.67 -5.70 -20.61
N ASN A 16 -11.19 -6.28 -21.72
CA ASN A 16 -11.63 -5.92 -23.07
C ASN A 16 -13.10 -6.32 -23.30
N ALA A 17 -13.47 -7.55 -22.96
CA ALA A 17 -14.83 -8.08 -23.15
C ALA A 17 -15.93 -7.37 -22.33
N VAL A 18 -15.54 -6.68 -21.25
CA VAL A 18 -16.47 -5.92 -20.39
C VAL A 18 -16.53 -4.45 -20.78
N LEU A 19 -15.39 -3.87 -21.21
CA LEU A 19 -15.37 -2.50 -21.74
C LEU A 19 -16.17 -2.39 -23.05
N ASP A 20 -16.13 -3.42 -23.90
CA ASP A 20 -16.90 -3.48 -25.15
C ASP A 20 -18.44 -3.50 -24.94
N ARG A 21 -18.89 -3.77 -23.71
CA ARG A 21 -20.33 -3.82 -23.33
C ARG A 21 -20.82 -2.55 -22.65
N LEU A 22 -19.94 -1.57 -22.42
CA LEU A 22 -20.28 -0.31 -21.74
C LEU A 22 -20.45 0.81 -22.78
N GLU A 23 -21.50 1.62 -22.61
CA GLU A 23 -21.78 2.76 -23.52
C GLU A 23 -20.77 3.93 -23.38
N ALA A 24 -19.86 3.87 -22.38
CA ALA A 24 -18.77 4.85 -22.19
C ALA A 24 -17.64 4.26 -21.31
N PRO A 25 -16.81 3.35 -21.84
CA PRO A 25 -15.77 2.63 -21.07
C PRO A 25 -14.70 3.59 -20.50
N GLU A 26 -14.38 4.65 -21.22
CA GLU A 26 -13.35 5.63 -20.86
C GLU A 26 -13.70 6.41 -19.59
N LEU A 27 -14.94 6.89 -19.48
CA LEU A 27 -15.43 7.65 -18.32
C LEU A 27 -15.46 6.78 -17.06
N VAL A 28 -15.88 5.52 -17.19
CA VAL A 28 -15.92 4.56 -16.08
C VAL A 28 -14.50 4.25 -15.60
N LEU A 29 -13.56 4.07 -16.54
CA LEU A 29 -12.16 3.78 -16.23
C LEU A 29 -11.47 4.97 -15.56
N ALA A 30 -11.65 6.18 -16.08
CA ALA A 30 -11.13 7.42 -15.49
C ALA A 30 -11.66 7.64 -14.07
N GLN A 31 -12.97 7.43 -13.87
CA GLN A 31 -13.59 7.52 -12.55
C GLN A 31 -13.05 6.46 -11.58
N ALA A 32 -12.88 5.21 -12.03
CA ALA A 32 -12.32 4.14 -11.21
C ALA A 32 -10.86 4.42 -10.79
N VAL A 33 -10.03 4.89 -11.73
CA VAL A 33 -8.65 5.31 -11.43
C VAL A 33 -8.63 6.42 -10.39
N ARG A 34 -9.50 7.42 -10.53
CA ARG A 34 -9.60 8.56 -9.59
C ARG A 34 -10.03 8.11 -8.19
N GLU A 35 -11.00 7.22 -8.09
CA GLU A 35 -11.43 6.67 -6.80
C GLU A 35 -10.31 5.86 -6.13
N MET A 36 -9.54 5.09 -6.90
CA MET A 36 -8.38 4.36 -6.40
C MET A 36 -7.25 5.30 -5.94
N GLU A 37 -6.99 6.40 -6.65
CA GLU A 37 -6.06 7.45 -6.20
C GLU A 37 -6.47 8.04 -4.87
N GLN A 38 -7.74 8.40 -4.74
CA GLN A 38 -8.27 8.98 -3.51
C GLN A 38 -8.16 8.01 -2.34
N ALA A 39 -8.44 6.73 -2.56
CA ALA A 39 -8.26 5.69 -1.55
C ALA A 39 -6.78 5.55 -1.15
N LEU A 40 -5.86 5.52 -2.11
CA LEU A 40 -4.41 5.46 -1.84
C LEU A 40 -3.94 6.68 -1.03
N ASP A 41 -4.41 7.87 -1.37
CA ASP A 41 -4.02 9.09 -0.65
C ASP A 41 -4.55 9.11 0.79
N GLN A 42 -5.76 8.58 1.03
CA GLN A 42 -6.27 8.38 2.38
C GLN A 42 -5.40 7.38 3.17
N GLU A 43 -5.03 6.25 2.54
CA GLU A 43 -4.14 5.26 3.16
C GLU A 43 -2.75 5.84 3.46
N ARG A 44 -2.17 6.65 2.55
CA ARG A 44 -0.90 7.36 2.77
C ARG A 44 -0.97 8.31 3.96
N ARG A 45 -2.06 9.07 4.10
CA ARG A 45 -2.27 9.97 5.24
C ARG A 45 -2.38 9.18 6.55
N GLY A 46 -3.09 8.05 6.52
CA GLY A 46 -3.18 7.13 7.67
C GLY A 46 -1.81 6.61 8.09
N LEU A 47 -0.98 6.20 7.12
CA LEU A 47 0.39 5.75 7.37
C LEU A 47 1.27 6.86 7.95
N ALA A 48 1.16 8.08 7.43
CA ALA A 48 1.87 9.23 7.98
C ALA A 48 1.41 9.63 9.40
N ALA A 49 0.15 9.36 9.76
CA ALA A 49 -0.32 9.52 11.13
C ALA A 49 0.27 8.46 12.07
N LEU A 50 0.34 7.20 11.60
CA LEU A 50 0.95 6.10 12.34
C LEU A 50 2.45 6.31 12.56
N ASP A 51 3.18 6.81 11.56
CA ASP A 51 4.60 7.16 11.68
C ASP A 51 4.84 8.24 12.75
N ARG A 52 3.95 9.25 12.82
CA ARG A 52 4.00 10.28 13.87
C ARG A 52 3.75 9.71 15.27
N GLU A 53 2.81 8.78 15.41
CA GLU A 53 2.54 8.12 16.69
C GLU A 53 3.73 7.25 17.12
N LEU A 54 4.35 6.51 16.20
CA LEU A 54 5.57 5.74 16.47
C LEU A 54 6.72 6.64 16.94
N ALA A 55 6.90 7.80 16.30
CA ALA A 55 7.91 8.78 16.72
C ALA A 55 7.62 9.32 18.13
N ARG A 56 6.35 9.62 18.45
CA ARG A 56 5.94 10.06 19.79
C ARG A 56 6.19 8.98 20.85
N LEU A 57 5.89 7.72 20.54
CA LEU A 57 6.17 6.59 21.42
C LEU A 57 7.69 6.41 21.62
N ALA A 58 8.50 6.61 20.58
CA ALA A 58 9.96 6.56 20.69
C ALA A 58 10.50 7.63 21.65
N LEU A 59 10.06 8.88 21.53
CA LEU A 59 10.43 9.97 22.44
C LEU A 59 10.01 9.69 23.89
N ARG A 60 8.87 9.01 24.09
CA ARG A 60 8.43 8.62 25.44
C ARG A 60 9.28 7.50 26.02
N ASP A 61 9.74 6.55 25.20
CA ASP A 61 10.67 5.50 25.63
C ASP A 61 12.02 6.08 26.05
N THR A 62 12.55 7.08 25.32
CA THR A 62 13.81 7.73 25.67
C THR A 62 13.70 8.48 26.99
N ALA A 63 12.62 9.25 27.21
CA ALA A 63 12.40 9.95 28.48
C ALA A 63 12.30 8.99 29.68
N LEU A 64 11.62 7.85 29.52
CA LEU A 64 11.56 6.83 30.56
C LEU A 64 12.91 6.12 30.76
N ALA A 65 13.73 6.00 29.71
CA ALA A 65 15.08 5.45 29.82
C ALA A 65 15.98 6.35 30.67
N GLU A 66 15.93 7.66 30.43
CA GLU A 66 16.66 8.66 31.19
C GLU A 66 16.21 8.67 32.67
N GLU A 67 14.90 8.56 32.93
CA GLU A 67 14.38 8.43 34.29
C GLU A 67 14.89 7.16 35.01
N GLU A 68 14.92 6.03 34.29
CA GLU A 68 15.41 4.76 34.82
C GLU A 68 16.91 4.82 35.13
N GLU A 69 17.69 5.45 34.26
CA GLU A 69 19.13 5.66 34.44
C GLU A 69 19.40 6.57 35.65
N GLY A 70 18.70 7.71 35.75
CA GLY A 70 18.82 8.60 36.91
C GLY A 70 18.42 7.92 38.23
N THR A 71 17.35 7.11 38.23
CA THR A 71 16.95 6.33 39.41
C THR A 71 18.00 5.28 39.77
N THR A 72 18.65 4.69 38.77
CA THR A 72 19.70 3.68 38.96
C THR A 72 20.96 4.31 39.55
N ALA A 73 21.37 5.48 39.07
CA ALA A 73 22.48 6.24 39.61
C ALA A 73 22.25 6.63 41.08
N ALA A 74 21.08 7.20 41.39
CA ALA A 74 20.71 7.58 42.76
C ALA A 74 20.66 6.37 43.72
N LEU A 75 20.22 5.21 43.23
CA LEU A 75 20.24 3.98 44.01
C LEU A 75 21.68 3.51 44.28
N ALA A 76 22.57 3.58 43.30
CA ALA A 76 23.97 3.20 43.47
C ALA A 76 24.68 4.09 44.49
N GLU A 77 24.49 5.41 44.40
CA GLU A 77 25.01 6.39 45.35
C GLU A 77 24.47 6.15 46.76
N GLY A 78 23.14 6.02 46.92
CA GLY A 78 22.51 5.79 48.21
C GLY A 78 22.96 4.49 48.89
N LEU A 79 23.28 3.44 48.12
CA LEU A 79 23.84 2.19 48.65
C LEU A 79 25.31 2.36 49.07
N GLN A 80 26.12 3.10 48.31
CA GLN A 80 27.52 3.41 48.67
C GLN A 80 27.60 4.22 49.97
N GLU A 81 26.67 5.15 50.18
CA GLU A 81 26.58 5.99 51.38
C GLU A 81 25.87 5.30 52.56
N GLY A 82 25.48 4.02 52.43
CA GLY A 82 24.80 3.27 53.49
C GLY A 82 23.36 3.73 53.79
N ARG A 83 22.74 4.53 52.92
CA ARG A 83 21.36 5.04 53.05
C ARG A 83 20.33 4.02 52.56
N GLU A 84 20.37 2.79 53.08
CA GLU A 84 19.51 1.68 52.64
C GLU A 84 18.00 1.95 52.80
N ALA A 85 17.62 2.83 53.73
CA ALA A 85 16.23 3.26 53.91
C ALA A 85 15.63 3.87 52.62
N LEU A 86 16.46 4.48 51.77
CA LEU A 86 16.06 5.06 50.49
C LEU A 86 16.11 4.05 49.34
N ALA A 87 16.74 2.89 49.52
CA ALA A 87 16.91 1.90 48.45
C ALA A 87 15.59 1.24 48.05
N ARG A 88 14.74 0.86 49.01
CA ARG A 88 13.43 0.23 48.72
C ARG A 88 12.52 1.06 47.79
N PRO A 89 12.26 2.36 48.06
CA PRO A 89 11.43 3.17 47.17
C PRO A 89 12.07 3.40 45.79
N LEU A 90 13.40 3.56 45.71
CA LEU A 90 14.11 3.69 44.43
C LEU A 90 14.04 2.41 43.58
N ILE A 91 14.23 1.24 44.21
CA ILE A 91 14.06 -0.06 43.54
C ILE A 91 12.62 -0.23 43.05
N ARG A 92 11.61 0.13 43.86
CA ARG A 92 10.21 0.09 43.44
C ARG A 92 9.99 0.97 42.21
N ARG A 93 10.44 2.23 42.24
CA ARG A 93 10.33 3.16 41.11
C ARG A 93 11.02 2.63 39.86
N ARG A 94 12.22 2.04 39.98
CA ARG A 94 12.95 1.43 38.86
C ARG A 94 12.15 0.28 38.24
N LEU A 95 11.61 -0.63 39.06
CA LEU A 95 10.81 -1.75 38.58
C LEU A 95 9.51 -1.30 37.90
N GLU A 96 8.84 -0.28 38.45
CA GLU A 96 7.64 0.31 37.83
C GLU A 96 7.95 0.96 36.49
N THR A 97 9.04 1.74 36.42
CA THR A 97 9.51 2.40 35.19
C THR A 97 9.90 1.35 34.14
N GLY A 98 10.66 0.33 34.52
CA GLY A 98 11.05 -0.77 33.64
C GLY A 98 9.84 -1.55 33.09
N ARG A 99 8.82 -1.83 33.92
CA ARG A 99 7.57 -2.45 33.47
C ARG A 99 6.81 -1.57 32.47
N ARG A 100 6.71 -0.26 32.75
CA ARG A 100 6.06 0.71 31.85
C ARG A 100 6.80 0.77 30.51
N ARG A 101 8.13 0.79 30.52
CA ARG A 101 8.96 0.76 29.31
C ARG A 101 8.78 -0.51 28.51
N ALA A 102 8.76 -1.67 29.17
CA ALA A 102 8.54 -2.96 28.50
C ALA A 102 7.19 -2.97 27.77
N ALA A 103 6.11 -2.57 28.45
CA ALA A 103 4.78 -2.47 27.84
C ALA A 103 4.75 -1.49 26.65
N LEU A 104 5.43 -0.34 26.77
CA LEU A 104 5.52 0.64 25.70
C LEU A 104 6.31 0.11 24.49
N LYS A 105 7.40 -0.64 24.71
CA LYS A 105 8.18 -1.28 23.64
C LYS A 105 7.37 -2.33 22.89
N THR A 106 6.60 -3.16 23.60
CA THR A 106 5.68 -4.12 22.97
C THR A 106 4.68 -3.41 22.07
N ARG A 107 3.99 -2.38 22.58
CA ARG A 107 3.04 -1.59 21.78
C ARG A 107 3.70 -0.92 20.57
N ARG A 108 4.92 -0.41 20.71
CA ARG A 108 5.67 0.18 19.61
C ARG A 108 6.01 -0.86 18.54
N ALA A 109 6.38 -2.06 18.93
CA ALA A 109 6.66 -3.16 18.01
C ALA A 109 5.40 -3.60 17.26
N GLU A 110 4.25 -3.70 17.93
CA GLU A 110 2.95 -3.99 17.31
C GLU A 110 2.58 -2.95 16.25
N HIS A 111 2.64 -1.65 16.60
CA HIS A 111 2.36 -0.56 15.66
C HIS A 111 3.37 -0.50 14.50
N ALA A 112 4.64 -0.81 14.74
CA ALA A 112 5.65 -0.88 13.69
C ALA A 112 5.37 -2.03 12.71
N GLY A 113 4.93 -3.19 13.22
CA GLY A 113 4.51 -4.32 12.40
C GLY A 113 3.26 -3.99 11.57
N GLU A 114 2.26 -3.36 12.18
CA GLU A 114 1.06 -2.89 11.47
C GLU A 114 1.41 -1.89 10.36
N ARG A 115 2.27 -0.92 10.68
CA ARG A 115 2.79 0.06 9.72
C ARG A 115 3.48 -0.61 8.54
N GLY A 116 4.35 -1.59 8.80
CA GLY A 116 5.04 -2.35 7.76
C GLY A 116 4.06 -3.09 6.84
N ARG A 117 3.05 -3.74 7.42
CA ARG A 117 2.01 -4.43 6.66
C ARG A 117 1.20 -3.47 5.77
N LEU A 118 0.79 -2.33 6.32
CA LEU A 118 0.03 -1.31 5.56
C LEU A 118 0.88 -0.70 4.46
N ALA A 119 2.17 -0.42 4.71
CA ALA A 119 3.11 0.08 3.71
C ALA A 119 3.22 -0.87 2.51
N ALA A 120 3.43 -2.17 2.77
CA ALA A 120 3.53 -3.18 1.71
C ALA A 120 2.22 -3.33 0.91
N GLN A 121 1.07 -3.26 1.59
CA GLN A 121 -0.24 -3.29 0.92
C GLN A 121 -0.44 -2.07 0.02
N LEU A 122 -0.05 -0.89 0.49
CA LEU A 122 -0.14 0.36 -0.25
C LEU A 122 0.75 0.33 -1.48
N GLU A 123 1.99 -0.15 -1.35
CA GLU A 123 2.91 -0.32 -2.48
C GLU A 123 2.35 -1.29 -3.53
N SER A 124 1.80 -2.43 -3.09
CA SER A 124 1.15 -3.38 -4.01
C SER A 124 -0.05 -2.75 -4.74
N ARG A 125 -0.87 -1.97 -4.04
CA ARG A 125 -2.03 -1.30 -4.63
C ARG A 125 -1.61 -0.17 -5.58
N ALA A 126 -0.57 0.58 -5.25
CA ALA A 126 -0.01 1.62 -6.10
C ALA A 126 0.56 1.02 -7.40
N ALA A 127 1.28 -0.09 -7.32
CA ALA A 127 1.76 -0.82 -8.49
C ALA A 127 0.62 -1.32 -9.39
N ARG A 128 -0.45 -1.85 -8.79
CA ARG A 128 -1.66 -2.28 -9.53
C ARG A 128 -2.35 -1.10 -10.22
N LEU A 129 -2.44 0.04 -9.56
CA LEU A 129 -3.01 1.25 -10.16
C LEU A 129 -2.17 1.76 -11.33
N ALA A 130 -0.84 1.69 -11.22
CA ALA A 130 0.07 2.04 -12.32
C ALA A 130 -0.11 1.10 -13.53
N ASP A 131 -0.24 -0.21 -13.30
CA ASP A 131 -0.52 -1.19 -14.35
C ASP A 131 -1.87 -0.92 -15.02
N LEU A 132 -2.91 -0.64 -14.24
CA LEU A 132 -4.23 -0.26 -14.74
C LEU A 132 -4.19 0.98 -15.62
N ARG A 133 -3.43 2.01 -15.23
CA ARG A 133 -3.26 3.22 -16.05
C ARG A 133 -2.54 2.95 -17.36
N ALA A 134 -1.50 2.13 -17.32
CA ALA A 134 -0.77 1.75 -18.53
C ALA A 134 -1.68 1.02 -19.52
N ARG A 135 -2.48 0.06 -19.04
CA ARG A 135 -3.48 -0.66 -19.85
C ARG A 135 -4.58 0.26 -20.39
N ALA A 136 -5.07 1.17 -19.54
CA ALA A 136 -6.06 2.16 -19.92
C ALA A 136 -5.58 3.06 -21.06
N ALA A 137 -4.33 3.53 -20.98
CA ALA A 137 -3.74 4.39 -22.00
C ALA A 137 -3.59 3.68 -23.35
N LEU A 138 -3.17 2.41 -23.33
CA LEU A 138 -3.06 1.59 -24.55
C LEU A 138 -4.42 1.38 -25.23
N TYR A 139 -5.47 1.07 -24.45
CA TYR A 139 -6.81 0.88 -25.00
C TYR A 139 -7.36 2.15 -25.65
N LEU A 140 -7.14 3.32 -25.03
CA LEU A 140 -7.56 4.60 -25.59
C LEU A 140 -6.84 4.90 -26.91
N ASP A 141 -5.53 4.64 -26.97
CA ASP A 141 -4.72 4.83 -28.19
C ASP A 141 -5.16 3.86 -29.31
N ASP A 142 -5.45 2.59 -29.00
CA ASP A 142 -5.99 1.62 -29.95
C ASP A 142 -7.36 2.04 -30.50
N THR A 143 -8.25 2.61 -29.67
CA THR A 143 -9.55 3.11 -30.13
C THR A 143 -9.45 4.37 -30.98
N GLU A 144 -8.44 5.22 -30.76
CA GLU A 144 -8.17 6.41 -31.57
C GLU A 144 -7.48 6.07 -32.91
N GLN A 145 -6.70 4.98 -32.96
CA GLN A 145 -5.99 4.51 -34.15
C GLN A 145 -6.80 3.53 -35.02
N ALA A 146 -7.93 3.01 -34.55
CA ALA A 146 -8.86 2.26 -35.38
C ALA A 146 -9.28 3.16 -36.57
N PRO A 147 -8.90 2.83 -37.82
CA PRO A 147 -9.26 3.66 -38.95
C PRO A 147 -10.79 3.74 -39.00
N ALA A 148 -11.30 4.96 -39.23
CA ALA A 148 -12.68 5.20 -39.59
C ALA A 148 -12.98 4.55 -40.95
N ALA A 149 -12.98 3.22 -40.99
CA ALA A 149 -13.29 2.41 -42.14
C ALA A 149 -14.79 2.14 -42.12
N GLY A 150 -15.53 2.95 -42.88
CA GLY A 150 -16.81 2.52 -43.45
C GLY A 150 -18.05 3.11 -42.79
N ALA A 151 -18.30 4.40 -43.01
CA ALA A 151 -19.68 4.83 -43.26
C ALA A 151 -20.10 4.33 -44.64
N ALA A 152 -20.53 3.06 -44.73
CA ALA A 152 -21.34 2.52 -45.83
C ALA A 152 -21.89 1.12 -45.49
N ASP A 153 -23.20 1.09 -45.26
CA ASP A 153 -24.19 0.14 -45.77
C ASP A 153 -24.22 -1.36 -45.35
N GLU A 154 -25.46 -1.77 -45.04
CA GLU A 154 -26.06 -3.11 -45.06
C GLU A 154 -25.52 -4.28 -44.20
N GLY A 155 -26.44 -4.86 -43.40
CA GLY A 155 -26.45 -6.30 -43.10
C GLY A 155 -26.31 -6.70 -41.63
N TRP A 156 -27.42 -6.71 -40.89
CA TRP A 156 -27.52 -7.39 -39.60
C TRP A 156 -27.46 -8.91 -39.77
N GLY A 157 -26.40 -9.56 -39.29
CA GLY A 157 -26.31 -11.02 -39.16
C GLY A 157 -25.12 -11.44 -38.27
N PRO A 158 -25.31 -12.30 -37.24
CA PRO A 158 -24.23 -12.65 -36.31
C PRO A 158 -23.43 -13.85 -36.85
N ALA A 159 -22.31 -13.59 -37.53
CA ALA A 159 -21.33 -14.62 -37.83
C ALA A 159 -20.32 -14.69 -36.67
N TRP A 160 -20.57 -15.61 -35.73
CA TRP A 160 -19.52 -16.11 -34.84
C TRP A 160 -18.49 -16.85 -35.70
N SER A 161 -17.45 -16.18 -36.16
CA SER A 161 -16.25 -16.84 -36.69
C SER A 161 -15.13 -16.72 -35.67
N GLY A 162 -14.71 -17.85 -35.13
CA GLY A 162 -13.52 -17.96 -34.28
C GLY A 162 -12.32 -17.32 -34.96
N ALA A 163 -11.95 -16.13 -34.49
CA ALA A 163 -10.63 -15.61 -34.69
C ALA A 163 -9.70 -16.42 -33.78
N ASP A 164 -8.67 -17.00 -34.37
CA ASP A 164 -7.48 -17.53 -33.69
C ASP A 164 -7.08 -16.61 -32.53
N PRO A 165 -6.49 -17.10 -31.43
CA PRO A 165 -5.88 -16.25 -30.43
C PRO A 165 -4.61 -15.64 -31.02
N ALA A 166 -4.77 -14.69 -31.95
CA ALA A 166 -3.71 -13.89 -32.49
C ALA A 166 -3.20 -13.04 -31.34
N VAL A 167 -2.03 -13.43 -30.80
CA VAL A 167 -1.30 -12.65 -29.83
C VAL A 167 -1.09 -11.27 -30.45
N SER A 168 -1.67 -10.24 -29.84
CA SER A 168 -1.55 -8.89 -30.37
C SER A 168 -0.13 -8.39 -30.14
N ASP A 169 0.35 -7.49 -31.00
CA ASP A 169 1.66 -6.86 -30.81
C ASP A 169 1.76 -6.16 -29.45
N ALA A 170 0.63 -5.72 -28.89
CA ALA A 170 0.54 -5.17 -27.54
C ALA A 170 0.77 -6.21 -26.42
N GLU A 171 0.31 -7.45 -26.58
CA GLU A 171 0.66 -8.54 -25.65
C GLU A 171 2.16 -8.86 -25.68
N VAL A 172 2.78 -8.80 -26.86
CA VAL A 172 4.23 -8.97 -27.04
C VAL A 172 5.00 -7.84 -26.34
N GLU A 173 4.55 -6.59 -26.47
CA GLU A 173 5.20 -5.43 -25.87
C GLU A 173 5.08 -5.42 -24.33
N LEU A 174 3.95 -5.89 -23.80
CA LEU A 174 3.77 -6.07 -22.35
C LEU A 174 4.69 -7.15 -21.78
N GLU A 175 4.87 -8.27 -22.47
CA GLU A 175 5.85 -9.28 -22.07
C GLU A 175 7.29 -8.77 -22.20
N LEU A 176 7.59 -7.97 -23.22
CA LEU A 176 8.90 -7.35 -23.38
C LEU A 176 9.23 -6.38 -22.25
N LEU A 177 8.25 -5.58 -21.80
CA LEU A 177 8.39 -4.67 -20.65
C LEU A 177 8.51 -5.42 -19.32
N ARG A 178 7.83 -6.57 -19.15
CA ARG A 178 7.97 -7.43 -17.98
C ARG A 178 9.36 -8.05 -17.90
N LEU A 179 9.86 -8.60 -19.02
CA LEU A 179 11.18 -9.21 -19.11
C LEU A 179 12.30 -8.19 -18.90
N ARG A 180 12.17 -6.97 -19.43
CA ARG A 180 13.14 -5.88 -19.18
C ARG A 180 13.24 -5.47 -17.71
N ARG A 181 12.13 -5.49 -16.96
CA ARG A 181 12.16 -5.22 -15.51
C ARG A 181 12.76 -6.35 -14.70
N GLN A 182 12.69 -7.60 -15.18
CA GLN A 182 13.33 -8.76 -14.54
C GLN A 182 14.82 -8.90 -14.90
N GLY A 183 15.24 -8.46 -16.09
CA GLY A 183 16.63 -8.52 -16.56
C GLY A 183 17.52 -7.33 -16.16
N GLY A 184 16.96 -6.28 -15.54
CA GLY A 184 17.71 -5.09 -15.07
C GLY A 184 18.32 -5.22 -13.67
N GLY A 185 18.34 -6.43 -13.10
CA GLY A 185 18.87 -6.73 -11.76
C GLY A 185 19.90 -7.87 -11.79
N SER A 186 21.05 -7.63 -12.43
CA SER A 186 22.32 -8.32 -12.16
C SER A 186 23.47 -7.38 -12.41
#